data_AF-A0A4U6MGF2-F1
#
_entry.id   AF-A0A4U6MGF2-F1
#
_cell.length_a   1.000
_cell.length_b   1.000
_cell.length_c   1.000
_cell.angle_alpha   90.00
_cell.angle_beta   90.00
_cell.angle_gamma   90.00
#
_symmetry.space_group_name_H-M   'P 1'
#
loop_
_entity.id
_entity.type
_entity.pdbx_description
1 polymer ?
#
loop_
_entity_poly.entity_id
_entity_poly.type
_entity_poly.pdbx_seq_one_letter_code
_entity_poly.pdbx_strand_id
1 'polypeptide(L)'
;MSLELLVVFKDSLMGSPSGLQYKITVNNIEIENNLISEHNNSLAYNFTTKGNTVTISSSGLQKTIPTANKYEIKTFIIDNEVEKEIGSTILSDGKKVTMVIVSPWTRVPININKSGDNFHGDFFDVEYEERISSGISFGEKNTVIKSTKIVIRDIPRKIILTALKYRGSTKWAGEVEKDSYHPILKKTYHFGSNTNKCSAFVNDVLLESGLTVPWVETGYARYSPQWLYQELRPPLAEEWADPTKLTGQWDYFSTPLPGDVGAYIKKEKGATGHAGIIIAAGVTISANNREIIVNDAGFRNKNGTAAISISHTEFDFNAFRRYKGKTNE
;
A
#
# COMPACT_ATOMS: atom_id res chain seq x y z
N MET A 1 -12.10 5.07 40.97
CA MET A 1 -12.21 5.52 39.56
C MET A 1 -12.00 4.31 38.67
N SER A 2 -12.81 4.14 37.64
CA SER A 2 -12.68 3.04 36.67
C SER A 2 -12.43 3.65 35.30
N LEU A 3 -11.23 3.42 34.76
CA LEU A 3 -10.90 3.77 33.38
C LEU A 3 -10.69 2.49 32.60
N GLU A 4 -11.04 2.54 31.33
CA GLU A 4 -10.92 1.40 30.43
C GLU A 4 -10.25 1.86 29.14
N LEU A 5 -9.19 1.14 28.75
CA LEU A 5 -8.54 1.27 27.47
C LEU A 5 -8.80 -0.01 26.69
N LEU A 6 -9.45 0.10 25.53
CA LEU A 6 -9.56 -0.99 24.57
C LEU A 6 -8.60 -0.69 23.41
N VAL A 7 -7.58 -1.53 23.23
CA VAL A 7 -6.68 -1.47 22.08
C VAL A 7 -7.11 -2.54 21.08
N VAL A 8 -7.53 -2.13 19.89
CA VAL A 8 -7.90 -3.06 18.82
C VAL A 8 -6.84 -2.99 17.73
N PHE A 9 -6.14 -4.10 17.52
CA PHE A 9 -5.18 -4.25 16.44
C PHE A 9 -5.88 -4.75 15.19
N LYS A 10 -5.72 -4.02 14.11
CA LYS A 10 -6.20 -4.44 12.80
C LYS A 10 -5.07 -4.45 11.81
N ASP A 11 -5.06 -5.51 11.00
CA ASP A 11 -4.46 -5.38 9.70
C ASP A 11 -5.29 -4.36 8.93
N SER A 12 -4.81 -4.10 7.77
CA SER A 12 -5.19 -2.99 6.97
C SER A 12 -6.44 -3.23 6.11
N LEU A 13 -6.74 -4.50 5.89
CA LEU A 13 -7.98 -5.03 5.36
C LEU A 13 -8.99 -5.26 6.50
N MET A 14 -8.71 -4.71 7.69
CA MET A 14 -9.49 -4.86 8.92
C MET A 14 -9.52 -6.31 9.47
N GLY A 15 -8.59 -7.15 9.02
CA GLY A 15 -8.30 -8.47 9.55
C GLY A 15 -7.38 -8.45 10.78
N SER A 16 -6.88 -9.61 11.19
CA SER A 16 -6.01 -9.75 12.37
C SER A 16 -4.53 -9.65 11.97
N PRO A 17 -3.72 -8.72 12.52
CA PRO A 17 -2.31 -8.60 12.19
C PRO A 17 -1.46 -9.58 13.02
N SER A 18 -1.77 -10.88 12.94
CA SER A 18 -1.12 -11.96 13.70
C SER A 18 0.38 -12.05 13.41
N GLY A 19 1.20 -12.32 14.44
CA GLY A 19 2.65 -12.42 14.37
C GLY A 19 3.42 -11.11 14.56
N LEU A 20 2.73 -9.98 14.68
CA LEU A 20 3.36 -8.67 14.88
C LEU A 20 3.71 -8.46 16.36
N GLN A 21 4.93 -8.03 16.68
CA GLN A 21 5.30 -7.65 18.04
C GLN A 21 4.86 -6.21 18.34
N TYR A 22 4.21 -6.02 19.50
CA TYR A 22 3.78 -4.71 19.96
C TYR A 22 4.27 -4.45 21.39
N LYS A 23 4.36 -3.17 21.74
CA LYS A 23 4.59 -2.70 23.10
C LYS A 23 3.62 -1.58 23.45
N ILE A 24 3.06 -1.59 24.65
CA ILE A 24 2.25 -0.49 25.18
C ILE A 24 2.93 0.10 26.40
N THR A 25 2.99 1.43 26.44
CA THR A 25 3.47 2.18 27.59
C THR A 25 2.40 3.12 28.13
N VAL A 26 2.45 3.36 29.44
CA VAL A 26 1.63 4.36 30.12
C VAL A 26 2.56 5.28 30.90
N ASN A 27 2.55 6.57 30.60
CA ASN A 27 3.49 7.56 31.13
C ASN A 27 4.95 7.08 31.00
N ASN A 28 5.30 6.53 29.84
CA ASN A 28 6.59 5.91 29.52
C ASN A 28 6.96 4.65 30.33
N ILE A 29 6.05 4.10 31.12
CA ILE A 29 6.23 2.80 31.79
C ILE A 29 5.67 1.70 30.89
N GLU A 30 6.49 0.72 30.53
CA GLU A 30 6.03 -0.46 29.79
C GLU A 30 5.01 -1.25 30.62
N ILE A 31 3.83 -1.46 30.03
CA ILE A 31 2.77 -2.26 30.63
C ILE A 31 2.63 -3.61 29.95
N GLU A 32 2.91 -3.72 28.65
CA GLU A 32 2.85 -4.99 27.92
C GLU A 32 3.77 -4.96 26.70
N ASN A 33 4.38 -6.11 26.39
CA ASN A 33 5.19 -6.36 25.21
C ASN A 33 4.97 -7.81 24.76
N ASN A 34 4.30 -8.01 23.64
CA ASN A 34 3.88 -9.35 23.21
C ASN A 34 3.63 -9.43 21.69
N LEU A 35 3.30 -10.63 21.19
CA LEU A 35 2.85 -10.86 19.83
C LEU A 35 1.33 -10.75 19.73
N ILE A 36 0.87 -10.15 18.64
CA ILE A 36 -0.52 -10.22 18.22
C ILE A 36 -0.76 -11.63 17.63
N SER A 37 -1.91 -12.19 17.93
CA SER A 37 -2.42 -13.48 17.47
C SER A 37 -3.81 -13.27 16.88
N GLU A 38 -4.32 -14.28 16.18
CA GLU A 38 -5.68 -14.25 15.62
C GLU A 38 -6.78 -14.07 16.68
N HIS A 39 -6.52 -14.45 17.93
CA HIS A 39 -7.50 -14.46 19.02
C HIS A 39 -7.34 -13.32 20.04
N ASN A 40 -6.25 -12.54 19.99
CA ASN A 40 -5.96 -11.43 20.92
C ASN A 40 -5.78 -10.07 20.20
N ASN A 41 -6.41 -9.89 19.03
CA ASN A 41 -6.38 -8.64 18.28
C ASN A 41 -7.21 -7.51 18.92
N SER A 42 -7.79 -7.74 20.09
CA SER A 42 -8.49 -6.75 20.90
C SER A 42 -8.10 -6.95 22.37
N LEU A 43 -7.50 -5.94 22.98
CA LEU A 43 -6.96 -5.97 24.33
C LEU A 43 -7.65 -4.93 25.20
N ALA A 44 -8.29 -5.38 26.28
CA ALA A 44 -8.94 -4.51 27.24
C ALA A 44 -8.08 -4.37 28.50
N TYR A 45 -7.77 -3.13 28.87
CA TYR A 45 -7.02 -2.77 30.06
C TYR A 45 -7.93 -1.98 31.00
N ASN A 46 -8.03 -2.46 32.24
CA ASN A 46 -8.79 -1.82 33.30
C ASN A 46 -7.86 -1.13 34.29
N PHE A 47 -8.12 0.13 34.58
CA PHE A 47 -7.34 0.93 35.52
C PHE A 47 -8.15 1.06 36.81
N THR A 48 -7.58 0.55 37.90
CA THR A 48 -8.18 0.59 39.24
C THR A 48 -7.30 1.41 40.18
N THR A 49 -7.81 2.56 40.63
CA THR A 49 -7.10 3.43 41.56
C THR A 49 -7.28 2.98 43.01
N LYS A 50 -6.18 2.86 43.77
CA LYS A 50 -6.21 2.62 45.22
C LYS A 50 -5.13 3.45 45.91
N GLY A 51 -5.55 4.49 46.64
CA GLY A 51 -4.62 5.42 47.27
C GLY A 51 -3.76 6.13 46.21
N ASN A 52 -2.44 6.06 46.36
CA ASN A 52 -1.49 6.75 45.47
C ASN A 52 -1.07 5.92 44.24
N THR A 53 -1.65 4.73 44.04
CA THR A 53 -1.32 3.86 42.91
C THR A 53 -2.52 3.54 42.04
N VAL A 54 -2.24 3.24 40.77
CA VAL A 54 -3.19 2.69 39.81
C VAL A 54 -2.70 1.33 39.34
N THR A 55 -3.57 0.34 39.48
CA THR A 55 -3.37 -1.00 38.96
C THR A 55 -4.02 -1.12 37.59
N ILE A 56 -3.22 -1.47 36.58
CA ILE A 56 -3.64 -1.76 35.22
C ILE A 56 -3.73 -3.28 35.08
N SER A 57 -4.90 -3.80 34.72
CA SER A 57 -5.12 -5.24 34.51
C SER A 57 -5.70 -5.55 33.14
N SER A 58 -5.18 -6.60 32.50
CA SER A 58 -5.74 -7.26 31.32
C SER A 58 -5.70 -8.77 31.51
N SER A 59 -6.21 -9.57 30.57
CA SER A 59 -6.22 -11.04 30.66
C SER A 59 -4.80 -11.61 30.86
N GLY A 60 -4.45 -11.92 32.11
CA GLY A 60 -3.13 -12.45 32.50
C GLY A 60 -2.07 -11.39 32.82
N LEU A 61 -2.41 -10.10 32.79
CA LEU A 61 -1.49 -8.99 33.08
C LEU A 61 -1.95 -8.21 34.32
N GLN A 62 -1.00 -7.85 35.18
CA GLN A 62 -1.21 -6.87 36.25
C GLN A 62 0.04 -6.00 36.44
N LYS A 63 -0.11 -4.69 36.29
CA LYS A 63 0.97 -3.70 36.46
C LYS A 63 0.52 -2.54 37.34
N THR A 64 1.40 -2.01 38.18
CA THR A 64 1.08 -0.88 39.07
C THR A 64 1.91 0.33 38.70
N ILE A 65 1.27 1.50 38.57
CA ILE A 65 1.90 2.79 38.30
C ILE A 65 1.45 3.87 39.30
N PRO A 66 2.19 4.98 39.44
CA PRO A 66 1.73 6.12 40.25
C PRO A 66 0.42 6.73 39.74
N THR A 67 -0.35 7.30 40.67
CA THR A 67 -1.54 8.11 40.33
C THR A 67 -1.16 9.38 39.59
N ALA A 68 -1.96 9.76 38.59
CA ALA A 68 -1.81 10.97 37.81
C ALA A 68 -3.19 11.46 37.34
N ASN A 69 -3.32 12.77 37.08
CA ASN A 69 -4.57 13.36 36.57
C ASN A 69 -4.87 12.96 35.11
N LYS A 70 -3.85 12.50 34.38
CA LYS A 70 -3.91 12.08 32.99
C LYS A 70 -2.85 10.99 32.77
N TYR A 71 -3.17 10.04 31.90
CA TYR A 71 -2.29 8.96 31.50
C TYR A 71 -2.01 9.07 30.00
N GLU A 72 -0.76 9.36 29.64
CA GLU A 72 -0.31 9.27 28.25
C GLU A 72 -0.09 7.79 27.93
N ILE A 73 -0.87 7.27 27.00
CA ILE A 73 -0.74 5.91 26.51
C ILE A 73 -0.05 5.99 25.16
N LYS A 74 1.01 5.21 24.97
CA LYS A 74 1.68 5.06 23.68
C LYS A 74 1.71 3.59 23.30
N THR A 75 1.53 3.32 22.02
CA THR A 75 1.67 1.98 21.47
C THR A 75 2.75 1.99 20.41
N PHE A 76 3.56 0.95 20.41
CA PHE A 76 4.69 0.75 19.54
C PHE A 76 4.57 -0.59 18.83
N ILE A 77 5.07 -0.66 17.59
CA ILE A 77 5.45 -1.92 16.95
C ILE A 77 6.95 -2.09 17.09
N ILE A 78 7.35 -3.33 17.33
CA ILE A 78 8.76 -3.74 17.41
C ILE A 78 9.06 -4.58 16.16
N ASP A 79 10.10 -4.19 15.42
CA ASP A 79 10.64 -4.95 14.30
C ASP A 79 12.18 -4.89 14.39
N ASN A 80 12.83 -6.06 14.48
CA ASN A 80 14.29 -6.18 14.62
C ASN A 80 14.89 -5.24 15.67
N GLU A 81 14.30 -5.21 16.88
CA GLU A 81 14.72 -4.36 18.01
C GLU A 81 14.53 -2.84 17.80
N VAL A 82 13.96 -2.43 16.67
CA VAL A 82 13.57 -1.04 16.42
C VAL A 82 12.13 -0.84 16.87
N GLU A 83 11.91 0.15 17.73
CA GLU A 83 10.58 0.52 18.22
C GLU A 83 10.03 1.70 17.43
N LYS A 84 8.80 1.55 16.93
CA LYS A 84 8.10 2.63 16.22
C LYS A 84 6.78 2.94 16.90
N GLU A 85 6.62 4.17 17.37
CA GLU A 85 5.33 4.65 17.88
C GLU A 85 4.30 4.65 16.73
N ILE A 86 3.19 3.95 16.95
CA ILE A 86 2.09 3.79 15.99
C ILE A 86 0.81 4.46 16.44
N GLY A 87 0.79 4.96 17.68
CA GLY A 87 -0.28 5.78 18.18
C GLY A 87 -0.07 6.18 19.62
N SER A 88 -0.70 7.29 19.98
CA SER A 88 -0.72 7.80 21.33
C SER A 88 -2.06 8.43 21.65
N THR A 89 -2.43 8.39 22.92
CA THR A 89 -3.66 9.01 23.41
C THR A 89 -3.52 9.40 24.88
N ILE A 90 -4.41 10.26 25.33
CA ILE A 90 -4.45 10.70 26.72
C ILE A 90 -5.75 10.19 27.35
N LEU A 91 -5.61 9.28 28.31
CA LEU A 91 -6.70 8.81 29.13
C LEU A 91 -6.86 9.74 30.34
N SER A 92 -8.06 10.27 30.51
CA SER A 92 -8.43 11.20 31.59
C SER A 92 -9.65 10.67 32.33
N ASP A 93 -9.82 11.14 33.56
CA ASP A 93 -10.84 10.69 34.51
C ASP A 93 -12.23 10.52 33.91
N GLY A 94 -12.84 9.36 34.15
CA GLY A 94 -14.21 9.03 33.72
C GLY A 94 -14.38 8.68 32.25
N LYS A 95 -13.30 8.62 31.45
CA LYS A 95 -13.39 8.26 30.03
C LYS A 95 -13.05 6.79 29.78
N LYS A 96 -13.81 6.17 28.89
CA LYS A 96 -13.40 4.97 28.16
C LYS A 96 -12.75 5.40 26.86
N VAL A 97 -11.59 4.85 26.53
CA VAL A 97 -10.90 5.16 25.28
C VAL A 97 -10.74 3.86 24.50
N THR A 98 -11.29 3.83 23.30
CA THR A 98 -11.00 2.79 22.33
C THR A 98 -9.97 3.32 21.35
N MET A 99 -8.81 2.68 21.33
CA MET A 99 -7.73 2.96 20.41
C MET A 99 -7.70 1.87 19.35
N VAL A 100 -8.08 2.23 18.13
CA VAL A 100 -7.97 1.31 16.98
C VAL A 100 -6.65 1.58 16.29
N ILE A 101 -5.77 0.59 16.32
CA ILE A 101 -4.43 0.66 15.78
C ILE A 101 -4.40 -0.11 14.47
N VAL A 102 -4.06 0.61 13.41
CA VAL A 102 -3.91 0.06 12.06
C VAL A 102 -2.46 0.24 11.65
N SER A 103 -1.73 -0.86 11.56
CA SER A 103 -0.28 -0.86 11.25
C SER A 103 -0.05 -1.14 9.75
N PRO A 104 0.89 -0.46 9.07
CA PRO A 104 1.15 -0.60 7.64
C PRO A 104 1.84 -1.91 7.22
N TRP A 105 1.96 -2.89 8.12
CA TRP A 105 2.43 -4.23 7.74
C TRP A 105 1.36 -5.04 6.99
N THR A 106 0.20 -4.44 6.70
CA THR A 106 -0.69 -4.82 5.60
C THR A 106 -1.34 -3.51 5.03
N ARG A 107 -1.97 -3.51 3.82
CA ARG A 107 -2.75 -2.45 3.05
C ARG A 107 -4.08 -1.79 3.52
N VAL A 108 -4.15 -0.47 3.70
CA VAL A 108 -5.39 0.27 4.09
C VAL A 108 -6.01 1.04 2.89
N PRO A 109 -7.35 1.12 2.75
CA PRO A 109 -8.03 2.00 1.79
C PRO A 109 -8.19 3.46 2.31
N ILE A 110 -8.26 4.45 1.42
CA ILE A 110 -8.55 5.86 1.76
C ILE A 110 -10.02 6.18 1.47
N ASN A 111 -10.62 7.03 2.30
CA ASN A 111 -11.70 7.90 1.83
C ASN A 111 -11.45 9.37 2.16
N ILE A 112 -11.90 10.19 1.23
CA ILE A 112 -11.40 11.52 0.85
C ILE A 112 -12.31 12.57 1.50
N ASN A 113 -11.74 13.69 1.99
CA ASN A 113 -12.25 15.07 1.87
C ASN A 113 -11.77 15.96 3.02
N LYS A 114 -10.67 16.68 2.80
CA LYS A 114 -10.69 18.14 2.63
C LYS A 114 -9.28 18.67 2.32
N SER A 115 -9.19 19.21 1.11
CA SER A 115 -8.29 20.26 0.60
C SER A 115 -6.77 20.15 0.80
N GLY A 116 -6.06 20.22 -0.32
CA GLY A 116 -4.73 20.82 -0.40
C GLY A 116 -3.63 19.81 -0.65
N ASP A 117 -3.39 19.52 -1.92
CA ASP A 117 -2.13 19.16 -2.58
C ASP A 117 -1.00 18.40 -1.85
N ASN A 118 -0.46 17.44 -2.62
CA ASN A 118 0.77 16.65 -2.44
C ASN A 118 0.72 15.45 -1.48
N PHE A 119 0.11 14.36 -1.95
CA PHE A 119 0.55 13.00 -1.58
C PHE A 119 1.56 12.48 -2.62
N HIS A 120 2.83 12.81 -2.44
CA HIS A 120 3.95 12.26 -3.20
C HIS A 120 4.78 11.36 -2.29
N GLY A 121 4.32 10.11 -2.03
CA GLY A 121 5.01 9.07 -1.23
C GLY A 121 6.28 9.55 -0.51
N ASP A 122 6.09 10.07 0.70
CA ASP A 122 6.88 11.22 1.16
C ASP A 122 8.36 10.89 1.38
N PHE A 123 9.20 11.71 0.78
CA PHE A 123 10.58 11.95 1.21
C PHE A 123 10.50 12.85 2.45
N PHE A 124 11.09 12.43 3.56
CA PHE A 124 11.16 13.23 4.77
C PHE A 124 12.56 13.82 4.86
N ASP A 125 12.68 15.13 4.74
CA ASP A 125 13.89 15.83 5.18
C ASP A 125 13.83 15.92 6.71
N VAL A 126 14.67 15.13 7.40
CA VAL A 126 14.71 15.00 8.85
C VAL A 126 15.99 15.60 9.37
N GLU A 127 15.87 16.61 10.22
CA GLU A 127 16.99 17.10 11.02
C GLU A 127 17.19 16.19 12.23
N TYR A 128 18.41 15.73 12.45
CA TYR A 128 18.79 14.89 13.57
C TYR A 128 20.06 15.43 14.24
N GLU A 129 20.10 15.27 15.57
CA GLU A 129 21.19 15.75 16.41
C GLU A 129 22.26 14.66 16.54
N GLU A 130 23.46 14.92 16.04
CA GLU A 130 24.61 14.03 16.21
C GLU A 130 25.48 14.55 17.35
N ARG A 131 25.73 13.71 18.36
CA ARG A 131 26.68 14.00 19.44
C ARG A 131 28.10 13.71 18.98
N ILE A 132 28.95 14.73 18.98
CA ILE A 132 30.37 14.54 18.73
C ILE A 132 31.02 14.16 20.06
N SER A 133 31.55 12.94 20.16
CA SER A 133 32.39 12.57 21.30
C SER A 133 33.80 13.15 21.10
N SER A 134 34.05 14.37 21.56
CA SER A 134 35.42 14.80 21.78
C SER A 134 35.96 14.05 23.01
N GLY A 135 37.04 13.28 22.85
CA GLY A 135 37.65 12.45 23.89
C GLY A 135 38.27 13.20 25.08
N ILE A 136 37.85 14.43 25.35
CA ILE A 136 38.29 15.22 26.51
C ILE A 136 37.04 15.81 27.16
N SER A 137 36.72 15.29 28.34
CA SER A 137 35.67 15.77 29.21
C SER A 137 36.01 17.16 29.73
N PHE A 138 35.13 18.14 29.54
CA PHE A 138 34.64 19.08 30.55
C PHE A 138 33.62 20.02 29.87
N GLY A 139 32.34 19.79 30.13
CA GLY A 139 31.37 20.87 30.19
C GLY A 139 30.91 21.57 28.90
N GLU A 140 30.69 20.85 27.80
CA GLU A 140 29.66 21.18 26.80
C GLU A 140 29.53 20.00 25.82
N LYS A 141 28.34 19.40 25.72
CA LYS A 141 28.07 18.38 24.70
C LYS A 141 27.90 19.13 23.37
N ASN A 142 28.96 19.25 22.58
CA ASN A 142 28.85 19.81 21.24
C ASN A 142 27.99 18.89 20.38
N THR A 143 26.78 19.36 20.05
CA THR A 143 25.86 18.67 19.15
C THR A 143 25.79 19.41 17.83
N VAL A 144 25.75 18.65 16.74
CA VAL A 144 25.60 19.21 15.39
C VAL A 144 24.27 18.73 14.84
N ILE A 145 23.48 19.68 14.35
CA ILE A 145 22.23 19.39 13.63
C ILE A 145 22.62 18.99 12.20
N LYS A 146 22.23 17.79 11.79
CA LYS A 146 22.39 17.28 10.43
C LYS A 146 21.03 17.02 9.81
N SER A 147 20.88 17.24 8.51
CA SER A 147 19.66 16.86 7.79
C SER A 147 19.90 15.56 7.01
N THR A 148 18.97 14.62 7.09
CA THR A 148 18.96 13.37 6.31
C THR A 148 17.61 13.17 5.63
N LYS A 149 17.60 12.57 4.45
CA LYS A 149 16.38 12.29 3.69
C LYS A 149 15.93 10.84 3.92
N ILE A 150 14.80 10.64 4.60
CA ILE A 150 14.21 9.33 4.85
C ILE A 150 13.15 9.03 3.80
N VAL A 151 13.09 7.79 3.31
CA VAL A 151 12.09 7.35 2.31
C VAL A 151 11.26 6.21 2.87
N ILE A 152 9.94 6.39 2.95
CA ILE A 152 9.00 5.32 3.36
C ILE A 152 8.15 4.94 2.14
N ARG A 153 8.28 3.71 1.64
CA ARG A 153 7.61 3.24 0.41
C ARG A 153 6.48 2.23 0.69
N ASP A 154 5.27 2.71 0.96
CA ASP A 154 4.05 1.86 0.86
C ASP A 154 3.56 1.83 -0.59
N ILE A 155 4.27 1.05 -1.42
CA ILE A 155 4.01 0.95 -2.86
C ILE A 155 2.61 0.40 -3.16
N PRO A 156 2.13 -0.71 -2.58
CA PRO A 156 0.80 -1.23 -2.89
C PRO A 156 -0.31 -0.22 -2.62
N ARG A 157 -0.28 0.48 -1.47
CA ARG A 157 -1.23 1.54 -1.17
C ARG A 157 -1.12 2.68 -2.18
N LYS A 158 0.10 3.13 -2.50
CA LYS A 158 0.31 4.21 -3.47
C LYS A 158 -0.27 3.86 -4.86
N ILE A 159 -0.08 2.63 -5.33
CA ILE A 159 -0.70 2.12 -6.58
C ILE A 159 -2.22 2.21 -6.51
N ILE A 160 -2.82 1.67 -5.44
CA ILE A 160 -4.28 1.63 -5.28
C ILE A 160 -4.87 3.03 -5.24
N LEU A 161 -4.28 3.93 -4.47
CA LEU A 161 -4.75 5.31 -4.33
C LEU A 161 -4.60 6.09 -5.62
N THR A 162 -3.50 5.90 -6.32
CA THR A 162 -3.26 6.52 -7.62
C THR A 162 -4.28 6.03 -8.64
N ALA A 163 -4.59 4.74 -8.66
CA ALA A 163 -5.66 4.20 -9.50
C ALA A 163 -7.03 4.82 -9.17
N LEU A 164 -7.37 4.90 -7.88
CA LEU A 164 -8.66 5.40 -7.41
C LEU A 164 -8.92 6.87 -7.74
N LYS A 165 -7.87 7.71 -7.85
CA LYS A 165 -7.98 9.11 -8.33
C LYS A 165 -8.66 9.19 -9.71
N TYR A 166 -8.54 8.15 -10.52
CA TYR A 166 -9.03 8.13 -11.89
C TYR A 166 -10.39 7.45 -12.05
N ARG A 167 -11.03 6.96 -10.99
CA ARG A 167 -12.37 6.36 -11.09
C ARG A 167 -13.35 7.33 -11.75
N GLY A 168 -14.09 6.86 -12.76
CA GLY A 168 -15.02 7.65 -13.56
C GLY A 168 -14.37 8.51 -14.64
N SER A 169 -13.04 8.48 -14.78
CA SER A 169 -12.33 9.21 -15.83
C SER A 169 -12.56 8.56 -17.20
N THR A 170 -12.87 9.37 -18.20
CA THR A 170 -13.00 8.96 -19.61
C THR A 170 -11.69 9.08 -20.39
N LYS A 171 -10.58 9.50 -19.75
CA LYS A 171 -9.28 9.71 -20.43
C LYS A 171 -8.69 8.44 -21.06
N TRP A 172 -9.10 7.25 -20.59
CA TRP A 172 -8.70 5.95 -21.14
C TRP A 172 -9.86 5.24 -21.85
N ALA A 173 -10.92 5.97 -22.21
CA ALA A 173 -12.01 5.43 -23.01
C ALA A 173 -11.51 5.03 -24.41
N GLY A 174 -12.22 4.11 -25.06
CA GLY A 174 -11.84 3.60 -26.38
C GLY A 174 -11.78 4.71 -27.43
N GLU A 175 -12.80 5.57 -27.45
CA GLU A 175 -12.95 6.66 -28.43
C GLU A 175 -11.98 7.82 -28.23
N VAL A 176 -11.34 7.92 -27.06
CA VAL A 176 -10.42 9.02 -26.70
C VAL A 176 -9.00 8.60 -26.99
N GLU A 177 -8.20 9.44 -27.65
CA GLU A 177 -6.76 9.20 -27.81
C GLU A 177 -6.00 9.39 -26.50
N LYS A 178 -4.92 8.64 -26.30
CA LYS A 178 -4.13 8.73 -25.07
C LYS A 178 -2.65 8.51 -25.33
N ASP A 179 -1.85 9.45 -24.85
CA ASP A 179 -0.40 9.29 -24.79
C ASP A 179 0.03 8.73 -23.44
N SER A 180 0.90 7.74 -23.43
CA SER A 180 1.66 7.32 -22.25
C SER A 180 3.12 7.73 -22.43
N TYR A 181 3.74 8.27 -21.39
CA TYR A 181 5.12 8.75 -21.42
C TYR A 181 5.99 7.91 -20.48
N HIS A 182 7.17 7.48 -20.94
CA HIS A 182 8.16 6.80 -20.11
C HIS A 182 9.22 7.80 -19.62
N PRO A 183 9.34 8.05 -18.30
CA PRO A 183 10.23 9.09 -17.78
C PRO A 183 11.72 8.81 -17.98
N ILE A 184 12.18 7.56 -17.83
CA ILE A 184 13.59 7.20 -18.00
C ILE A 184 13.99 7.13 -19.47
N LEU A 185 13.21 6.41 -20.29
CA LEU A 185 13.47 6.26 -21.72
C LEU A 185 13.19 7.54 -22.53
N LYS A 186 12.49 8.52 -21.94
CA LYS A 186 12.02 9.76 -22.58
C LYS A 186 11.27 9.49 -23.89
N LYS A 187 10.45 8.44 -23.91
CA LYS A 187 9.63 8.06 -25.06
C LYS A 187 8.16 8.22 -24.76
N THR A 188 7.38 8.57 -25.77
CA THR A 188 5.92 8.58 -25.72
C THR A 188 5.40 7.49 -26.64
N TYR A 189 4.40 6.76 -26.18
CA TYR A 189 3.64 5.83 -27.01
C TYR A 189 2.21 6.35 -27.14
N HIS A 190 1.72 6.44 -28.37
CA HIS A 190 0.42 6.98 -28.70
C HIS A 190 -0.61 5.85 -28.87
N PHE A 191 -1.63 5.83 -28.00
CA PHE A 191 -2.79 4.97 -28.16
C PHE A 191 -3.88 5.73 -28.93
N GLY A 192 -4.10 5.31 -30.18
CA GLY A 192 -5.12 5.91 -31.06
C GLY A 192 -6.56 5.75 -30.55
N SER A 193 -7.48 6.48 -31.17
CA SER A 193 -8.92 6.29 -30.96
C SER A 193 -9.37 4.90 -31.41
N ASN A 194 -10.47 4.41 -30.82
CA ASN A 194 -11.02 3.07 -31.03
C ASN A 194 -10.07 1.91 -30.61
N THR A 195 -9.22 2.16 -29.62
CA THR A 195 -8.32 1.14 -29.04
C THR A 195 -8.55 0.95 -27.54
N ASN A 196 -8.37 -0.28 -27.05
CA ASN A 196 -8.41 -0.58 -25.62
C ASN A 196 -7.20 0.00 -24.90
N LYS A 197 -7.43 0.64 -23.74
CA LYS A 197 -6.39 1.37 -22.99
C LYS A 197 -6.17 0.84 -21.57
N CYS A 198 -6.54 -0.41 -21.31
CA CYS A 198 -6.29 -1.07 -20.01
C CYS A 198 -4.80 -1.07 -19.65
N SER A 199 -3.92 -1.37 -20.61
CA SER A 199 -2.45 -1.32 -20.42
C SER A 199 -1.91 0.09 -20.25
N ALA A 200 -2.47 1.07 -20.97
CA ALA A 200 -2.11 2.48 -20.80
C ALA A 200 -2.46 2.96 -19.39
N PHE A 201 -3.66 2.60 -18.89
CA PHE A 201 -4.09 2.92 -17.53
C PHE A 201 -3.17 2.31 -16.48
N VAL A 202 -2.86 1.01 -16.59
CA VAL A 202 -1.91 0.34 -15.69
C VAL A 202 -0.56 1.05 -15.72
N ASN A 203 -0.01 1.33 -16.90
CA ASN A 203 1.27 2.04 -17.02
C ASN A 203 1.24 3.40 -16.33
N ASP A 204 0.26 4.22 -16.62
CA ASP A 204 0.19 5.59 -16.12
C ASP A 204 0.05 5.60 -14.59
N VAL A 205 -0.77 4.70 -14.03
CA VAL A 205 -0.91 4.55 -12.58
C VAL A 205 0.39 4.10 -11.93
N LEU A 206 1.08 3.11 -12.49
CA LEU A 206 2.34 2.61 -11.94
C LEU A 206 3.43 3.69 -11.99
N LEU A 207 3.53 4.43 -13.09
CA LEU A 207 4.48 5.53 -13.24
C LEU A 207 4.20 6.68 -12.27
N GLU A 208 2.94 7.12 -12.14
CA GLU A 208 2.56 8.14 -11.16
C GLU A 208 2.77 7.66 -9.72
N SER A 209 2.67 6.35 -9.49
CA SER A 209 3.03 5.72 -8.21
C SER A 209 4.54 5.75 -7.93
N GLY A 210 5.36 6.26 -8.86
CA GLY A 210 6.82 6.33 -8.73
C GLY A 210 7.52 5.01 -9.03
N LEU A 211 6.84 4.09 -9.73
CA LEU A 211 7.45 2.86 -10.20
C LEU A 211 7.96 3.02 -11.62
N THR A 212 8.84 2.11 -12.01
CA THR A 212 9.25 1.96 -13.40
C THR A 212 8.48 0.80 -14.01
N VAL A 213 8.06 0.98 -15.27
CA VAL A 213 7.34 -0.04 -16.02
C VAL A 213 8.23 -0.43 -17.20
N PRO A 214 8.66 -1.69 -17.32
CA PRO A 214 9.53 -2.09 -18.42
C PRO A 214 8.73 -2.02 -19.73
N TRP A 215 8.94 -0.98 -20.52
CA TRP A 215 8.34 -0.91 -21.85
C TRP A 215 8.92 -2.00 -22.74
N VAL A 216 8.04 -2.62 -23.51
CA VAL A 216 8.35 -3.78 -24.33
C VAL A 216 8.53 -3.32 -25.77
N GLU A 217 9.57 -3.86 -26.44
CA GLU A 217 9.81 -3.63 -27.86
C GLU A 217 8.75 -4.30 -28.73
N THR A 218 8.29 -3.57 -29.73
CA THR A 218 7.38 -4.05 -30.77
C THR A 218 7.85 -3.62 -32.16
N GLY A 219 7.32 -4.26 -33.19
CA GLY A 219 7.65 -3.93 -34.58
C GLY A 219 8.76 -4.78 -35.19
N TYR A 220 8.72 -6.11 -35.02
CA TYR A 220 9.64 -7.00 -35.74
C TYR A 220 9.26 -7.06 -37.24
N ALA A 221 9.59 -6.01 -37.98
CA ALA A 221 9.59 -6.06 -39.43
C ALA A 221 10.78 -6.92 -39.87
N ARG A 222 10.51 -8.19 -40.20
CA ARG A 222 11.49 -9.22 -40.61
C ARG A 222 12.38 -8.80 -41.79
N TYR A 223 12.10 -7.67 -42.45
CA TYR A 223 12.76 -7.17 -43.66
C TYR A 223 13.06 -5.66 -43.64
N SER A 224 13.01 -4.97 -42.50
CA SER A 224 13.34 -3.54 -42.40
C SER A 224 14.51 -3.32 -41.44
N PRO A 225 15.39 -2.32 -41.66
CA PRO A 225 16.50 -2.04 -40.76
C PRO A 225 15.97 -1.81 -39.33
N GLN A 226 16.52 -2.54 -38.37
CA GLN A 226 16.04 -2.58 -36.97
C GLN A 226 15.97 -1.20 -36.29
N TRP A 227 16.76 -0.22 -36.74
CA TRP A 227 16.74 1.14 -36.23
C TRP A 227 15.53 1.97 -36.68
N LEU A 228 14.73 1.52 -37.66
CA LEU A 228 13.67 2.32 -38.28
C LEU A 228 12.27 2.09 -37.68
N TYR A 229 12.01 0.97 -36.98
CA TYR A 229 10.66 0.57 -36.54
C TYR A 229 10.59 -0.05 -35.13
N GLN A 230 11.60 0.15 -34.29
CA GLN A 230 11.52 -0.23 -32.88
C GLN A 230 10.63 0.73 -32.11
N GLU A 231 9.37 0.34 -31.92
CA GLU A 231 8.43 1.07 -31.09
C GLU A 231 8.38 0.43 -29.70
N LEU A 232 8.76 1.21 -28.68
CA LEU A 232 8.65 0.81 -27.28
C LEU A 232 7.27 1.23 -26.79
N ARG A 233 6.57 0.32 -26.12
CA ARG A 233 5.24 0.58 -25.56
C ARG A 233 5.07 0.00 -24.16
N PRO A 234 4.08 0.48 -23.39
CA PRO A 234 3.62 -0.21 -22.20
C PRO A 234 3.35 -1.71 -22.44
N PRO A 235 3.56 -2.59 -21.43
CA PRO A 235 3.23 -4.00 -21.58
C PRO A 235 1.74 -4.23 -21.82
N LEU A 236 1.42 -5.10 -22.78
CA LEU A 236 0.05 -5.54 -23.06
C LEU A 236 -0.43 -6.51 -21.97
N ALA A 237 -1.75 -6.74 -21.93
CA ALA A 237 -2.36 -7.70 -21.02
C ALA A 237 -1.70 -9.10 -21.11
N GLU A 238 -1.40 -9.57 -22.32
CA GLU A 238 -0.73 -10.88 -22.49
C GLU A 238 0.69 -10.92 -21.90
N GLU A 239 1.41 -9.81 -21.91
CA GLU A 239 2.77 -9.72 -21.37
C GLU A 239 2.76 -9.58 -19.85
N TRP A 240 1.76 -8.87 -19.30
CA TRP A 240 1.47 -8.92 -17.86
C TRP A 240 1.13 -10.35 -17.42
N ALA A 241 0.43 -11.11 -18.26
CA ALA A 241 0.02 -12.48 -17.95
C ALA A 241 1.11 -13.56 -18.17
N ASP A 242 2.12 -13.32 -18.99
CA ASP A 242 3.17 -14.31 -19.34
C ASP A 242 4.26 -14.42 -18.26
N PRO A 243 4.34 -15.49 -17.45
CA PRO A 243 5.26 -15.60 -16.32
C PRO A 243 6.75 -15.39 -16.67
N THR A 244 7.14 -15.55 -17.93
CA THR A 244 8.52 -15.35 -18.41
C THR A 244 8.88 -13.88 -18.69
N LYS A 245 7.88 -12.99 -18.79
CA LYS A 245 8.04 -11.56 -19.05
C LYS A 245 8.10 -10.75 -17.76
N LEU A 246 8.65 -9.53 -17.86
CA LEU A 246 8.69 -8.49 -16.81
C LEU A 246 9.44 -8.89 -15.52
N THR A 247 10.19 -10.00 -15.56
CA THR A 247 10.82 -10.65 -14.39
C THR A 247 11.91 -9.83 -13.71
N GLY A 248 12.42 -8.78 -14.36
CA GLY A 248 13.40 -7.87 -13.76
C GLY A 248 12.86 -7.13 -12.53
N GLN A 249 11.60 -6.69 -12.58
CA GLN A 249 11.01 -5.82 -11.55
C GLN A 249 9.69 -6.34 -10.97
N TRP A 250 9.12 -7.38 -11.58
CA TRP A 250 7.81 -7.91 -11.23
C TRP A 250 7.88 -9.42 -11.00
N ASP A 251 7.41 -9.87 -9.84
CA ASP A 251 7.21 -11.29 -9.54
C ASP A 251 5.85 -11.75 -10.05
N TYR A 252 5.78 -13.02 -10.43
CA TYR A 252 4.56 -13.68 -10.90
C TYR A 252 3.90 -14.47 -9.77
N PHE A 253 2.59 -14.33 -9.63
CA PHE A 253 1.77 -15.09 -8.69
C PHE A 253 0.47 -15.57 -9.36
N SER A 254 -0.06 -16.69 -8.87
CA SER A 254 -1.39 -17.20 -9.22
C SER A 254 -2.48 -16.72 -8.25
N THR A 255 -2.11 -16.02 -7.18
CA THR A 255 -3.04 -15.50 -6.17
C THR A 255 -2.99 -13.97 -6.12
N PRO A 256 -4.16 -13.30 -6.09
CA PRO A 256 -4.23 -11.85 -6.10
C PRO A 256 -3.93 -11.25 -4.73
N LEU A 257 -3.25 -10.11 -4.71
CA LEU A 257 -3.09 -9.26 -3.54
C LEU A 257 -3.24 -7.76 -3.97
N PRO A 258 -3.96 -6.89 -3.23
CA PRO A 258 -4.12 -5.46 -3.56
C PRO A 258 -2.87 -4.64 -4.00
N GLY A 259 -2.89 -4.04 -5.18
CA GLY A 259 -1.75 -3.32 -5.77
C GLY A 259 -0.94 -4.21 -6.70
N ASP A 260 -1.25 -5.50 -6.81
CA ASP A 260 -0.81 -6.32 -7.92
C ASP A 260 -1.50 -5.85 -9.22
N VAL A 261 -0.82 -6.03 -10.35
CA VAL A 261 -1.46 -5.96 -11.67
C VAL A 261 -2.03 -7.34 -11.98
N GLY A 262 -3.35 -7.44 -12.09
CA GLY A 262 -4.04 -8.64 -12.55
C GLY A 262 -4.20 -8.63 -14.07
N ALA A 263 -3.99 -9.78 -14.70
CA ALA A 263 -4.17 -9.93 -16.14
C ALA A 263 -4.67 -11.33 -16.54
N TYR A 264 -5.29 -11.41 -17.72
CA TYR A 264 -5.56 -12.65 -18.44
C TYR A 264 -5.25 -12.47 -19.92
N ILE A 265 -5.03 -13.59 -20.62
CA ILE A 265 -4.81 -13.62 -22.07
C ILE A 265 -6.12 -13.90 -22.79
N LYS A 266 -6.49 -13.05 -23.75
CA LYS A 266 -7.59 -13.29 -24.70
C LYS A 266 -7.26 -12.61 -26.01
N LYS A 267 -6.86 -13.40 -27.01
CA LYS A 267 -6.48 -12.88 -28.33
C LYS A 267 -7.73 -12.64 -29.16
N GLU A 268 -8.06 -11.37 -29.38
CA GLU A 268 -9.15 -10.92 -30.24
C GLU A 268 -8.69 -9.74 -31.09
N LYS A 269 -9.48 -9.34 -32.10
CA LYS A 269 -9.07 -8.27 -33.02
C LYS A 269 -8.87 -6.96 -32.24
N GLY A 270 -7.61 -6.53 -32.11
CA GLY A 270 -7.23 -5.31 -31.40
C GLY A 270 -7.10 -5.43 -29.87
N ALA A 271 -7.12 -6.64 -29.31
CA ALA A 271 -6.85 -6.87 -27.89
C ALA A 271 -6.12 -8.20 -27.64
N THR A 272 -5.28 -8.24 -26.62
CA THR A 272 -4.54 -9.44 -26.22
C THR A 272 -4.99 -9.99 -24.87
N GLY A 273 -6.01 -9.38 -24.27
CA GLY A 273 -6.54 -9.72 -22.97
C GLY A 273 -7.10 -8.50 -22.25
N HIS A 274 -7.15 -8.59 -20.93
CA HIS A 274 -7.45 -7.45 -20.07
C HIS A 274 -6.43 -7.36 -18.94
N ALA A 275 -6.17 -6.14 -18.48
CA ALA A 275 -5.30 -5.87 -17.34
C ALA A 275 -5.93 -4.81 -16.42
N GLY A 276 -5.70 -4.96 -15.13
CA GLY A 276 -6.21 -4.05 -14.13
C GLY A 276 -5.39 -4.08 -12.85
N ILE A 277 -5.70 -3.18 -11.93
CA ILE A 277 -5.06 -3.13 -10.62
C ILE A 277 -6.01 -3.76 -9.60
N ILE A 278 -5.50 -4.72 -8.83
CA ILE A 278 -6.26 -5.33 -7.74
C ILE A 278 -6.35 -4.30 -6.61
N ILE A 279 -7.55 -4.02 -6.08
CA ILE A 279 -7.69 -3.08 -4.96
C ILE A 279 -8.20 -3.74 -3.67
N ALA A 280 -8.87 -4.89 -3.80
CA ALA A 280 -9.30 -5.75 -2.72
C ALA A 280 -9.46 -7.20 -3.23
N ALA A 281 -9.73 -8.15 -2.34
CA ALA A 281 -10.05 -9.51 -2.75
C ALA A 281 -11.27 -9.50 -3.69
N GLY A 282 -11.10 -9.96 -4.93
CA GLY A 282 -12.17 -10.01 -5.93
C GLY A 282 -12.54 -8.66 -6.54
N VAL A 283 -11.81 -7.58 -6.25
CA VAL A 283 -12.13 -6.22 -6.73
C VAL A 283 -10.96 -5.63 -7.51
N THR A 284 -11.27 -5.16 -8.71
CA THR A 284 -10.34 -4.59 -9.69
C THR A 284 -10.75 -3.15 -10.02
N ILE A 285 -9.76 -2.29 -10.25
CA ILE A 285 -9.94 -1.04 -10.98
C ILE A 285 -9.23 -1.13 -12.34
N SER A 286 -9.94 -0.81 -13.41
CA SER A 286 -9.40 -0.93 -14.77
C SER A 286 -10.16 -0.04 -15.76
N ALA A 287 -9.54 0.23 -16.91
CA ALA A 287 -10.20 0.91 -18.02
C ALA A 287 -11.11 -0.07 -18.78
N ASN A 288 -12.38 0.29 -18.95
CA ASN A 288 -13.24 -0.32 -19.96
C ASN A 288 -13.33 0.60 -21.19
N ASN A 289 -14.20 0.29 -22.16
CA ASN A 289 -14.33 1.08 -23.39
C ASN A 289 -14.87 2.51 -23.18
N ARG A 290 -15.43 2.83 -22.01
CA ARG A 290 -16.10 4.11 -21.70
C ARG A 290 -15.37 4.94 -20.64
N GLU A 291 -14.86 4.32 -19.59
CA GLU A 291 -14.27 4.99 -18.43
C GLU A 291 -13.43 4.03 -17.57
N ILE A 292 -12.75 4.58 -16.56
CA ILE A 292 -12.15 3.80 -15.48
C ILE A 292 -13.22 3.39 -14.48
N ILE A 293 -13.39 2.09 -14.26
CA ILE A 293 -14.39 1.55 -13.33
C ILE A 293 -13.76 0.68 -12.25
N VAL A 294 -14.40 0.69 -11.08
CA VAL A 294 -14.16 -0.26 -10.00
C VAL A 294 -15.25 -1.32 -10.06
N ASN A 295 -14.87 -2.57 -10.24
CA ASN A 295 -15.79 -3.70 -10.33
C ASN A 295 -15.06 -5.02 -10.02
N ASP A 296 -15.71 -6.13 -10.35
CA ASP A 296 -15.21 -7.50 -10.20
C ASP A 296 -14.61 -8.06 -11.51
N ALA A 297 -14.24 -7.22 -12.48
CA ALA A 297 -13.60 -7.67 -13.71
C ALA A 297 -12.31 -8.45 -13.40
N GLY A 298 -12.17 -9.63 -14.03
CA GLY A 298 -11.11 -10.58 -13.69
C GLY A 298 -11.44 -11.51 -12.52
N PHE A 299 -12.64 -11.48 -11.95
CA PHE A 299 -13.07 -12.37 -10.87
C PHE A 299 -14.51 -12.90 -11.01
N ARG A 300 -15.18 -12.59 -12.12
CA ARG A 300 -16.63 -12.79 -12.27
C ARG A 300 -17.04 -14.26 -12.30
N ASN A 301 -16.23 -15.11 -12.90
CA ASN A 301 -16.53 -16.55 -12.91
C ASN A 301 -16.38 -17.13 -11.51
N LYS A 302 -15.27 -16.81 -10.83
CA LYS A 302 -15.02 -17.22 -9.44
C LYS A 302 -16.08 -16.69 -8.46
N ASN A 303 -16.57 -15.48 -8.69
CA ASN A 303 -17.59 -14.86 -7.84
C ASN A 303 -19.02 -15.28 -8.21
N GLY A 304 -19.22 -16.02 -9.31
CA GLY A 304 -20.56 -16.38 -9.80
C GLY A 304 -21.38 -15.19 -10.32
N THR A 305 -20.73 -14.06 -10.60
CA THR A 305 -21.36 -12.84 -11.13
C THR A 305 -21.22 -12.73 -12.65
N ALA A 306 -20.65 -13.75 -13.30
CA ALA A 306 -20.39 -13.71 -14.72
C ALA A 306 -21.67 -13.61 -15.55
N ALA A 307 -21.69 -12.66 -16.49
CA ALA A 307 -22.82 -12.53 -17.41
C ALA A 307 -22.80 -13.70 -18.40
N ILE A 308 -23.75 -14.62 -18.28
CA ILE A 308 -23.90 -15.73 -19.22
C ILE A 308 -24.66 -15.21 -20.45
N SER A 309 -23.95 -14.99 -21.55
CA SER A 309 -24.58 -14.79 -22.85
C SER A 309 -23.88 -15.62 -23.93
N ILE A 310 -24.64 -16.02 -24.94
CA ILE A 310 -24.19 -16.86 -26.06
C ILE A 310 -23.05 -16.17 -26.85
N SER A 311 -22.93 -14.84 -26.75
CA SER A 311 -21.97 -14.00 -27.48
C SER A 311 -20.85 -13.42 -26.62
N HIS A 312 -20.83 -13.68 -25.30
CA HIS A 312 -19.84 -13.10 -24.40
C HIS A 312 -19.42 -14.09 -23.33
N THR A 313 -18.13 -14.46 -23.35
CA THR A 313 -17.48 -15.23 -22.29
C THR A 313 -16.63 -14.27 -21.47
N GLU A 314 -16.85 -14.25 -20.16
CA GLU A 314 -16.02 -13.50 -19.23
C GLU A 314 -14.85 -14.35 -18.76
N PHE A 315 -13.71 -13.71 -18.49
CA PHE A 315 -12.48 -14.39 -18.09
C PHE A 315 -12.00 -13.85 -16.75
N ASP A 316 -11.52 -14.74 -15.89
CA ASP A 316 -10.89 -14.37 -14.64
C ASP A 316 -9.39 -14.13 -14.87
N PHE A 317 -8.82 -13.24 -14.08
CA PHE A 317 -7.38 -13.08 -13.98
C PHE A 317 -6.78 -14.36 -13.41
N ASN A 318 -5.77 -14.86 -14.11
CA ASN A 318 -5.00 -16.04 -13.71
C ASN A 318 -3.52 -15.69 -13.47
N ALA A 319 -3.13 -14.46 -13.74
CA ALA A 319 -1.79 -13.94 -13.54
C ALA A 319 -1.84 -12.64 -12.73
N PHE A 320 -1.01 -12.58 -11.68
CA PHE A 320 -0.88 -11.41 -10.81
C PHE A 320 0.58 -11.01 -10.71
N ARG A 321 0.87 -9.74 -10.95
CA ARG A 321 2.22 -9.18 -10.96
C ARG A 321 2.43 -8.26 -9.79
N ARG A 322 3.39 -8.63 -8.95
CA ARG A 322 3.75 -7.89 -7.74
C ARG A 322 5.11 -7.24 -7.92
N TYR A 323 5.20 -5.97 -7.56
CA TYR A 323 6.46 -5.24 -7.62
C TYR A 323 7.48 -5.82 -6.63
N LYS A 324 8.72 -6.05 -7.08
CA LYS A 324 9.80 -6.68 -6.29
C LYS A 324 10.42 -5.76 -5.23
N GLY A 325 10.16 -4.47 -5.26
CA GLY A 325 10.81 -3.52 -4.35
C GLY A 325 12.26 -3.15 -4.70
N LYS A 326 12.86 -3.78 -5.73
CA LYS A 326 14.24 -3.46 -6.15
C LYS A 326 14.27 -2.16 -6.93
N THR A 327 14.95 -1.15 -6.38
CA THR A 327 15.50 -0.07 -7.20
C THR A 327 16.66 -0.65 -7.98
N ASN A 328 16.69 -0.42 -9.30
CA ASN A 328 17.88 -0.70 -10.08
C ASN A 328 19.06 0.05 -9.41
N GLU A 329 20.16 -0.66 -9.22
CA GLU A 329 21.44 -0.12 -8.75
C GLU A 329 21.93 1.03 -9.62
#